data_AF-A7F3C4-F1
#
_entry.id   AF-A7F3C4-F1
#
_cell.length_a   1.000
_cell.length_b   1.000
_cell.length_c   1.000
_cell.angle_alpha   90.00
_cell.angle_beta   90.00
_cell.angle_gamma   90.00
#
_symmetry.space_group_name_H-M   'P 1'
#
loop_
_entity.id
_entity.type
_entity.pdbx_description
1 polymer ?
#
loop_
_entity_poly.entity_id
_entity_poly.type
_entity_poly.pdbx_seq_one_letter_code
_entity_poly.pdbx_strand_id
1 'polypeptide(L)'
;MSSEYKPFLLDEKRSENEESENWPAISDLKIQYVPVAPPDLPSSPYAGPPSDSVDQAWHNLLKDMNIRVTAEELEKSNQKSIALPEGGGYMAWIGAHHQLHCIASLVSIMT
;
A
#
# COMPACT_ATOMS: atom_id res chain seq x y z
N MET A 1 -17.05 19.91 -28.38
CA MET A 1 -15.89 19.00 -28.42
C MET A 1 -15.77 18.39 -27.04
N SER A 2 -16.39 17.22 -26.84
CA SER A 2 -16.41 16.52 -25.56
C SER A 2 -15.17 15.64 -25.48
N SER A 3 -14.26 15.94 -24.57
CA SER A 3 -13.17 15.03 -24.20
C SER A 3 -13.71 14.16 -23.07
N GLU A 4 -14.05 12.92 -23.40
CA GLU A 4 -14.50 11.93 -22.41
C GLU A 4 -13.30 11.44 -21.60
N TYR A 5 -13.23 11.92 -20.36
CA TYR A 5 -12.39 11.34 -19.32
C TYR A 5 -12.96 9.95 -18.95
N LYS A 6 -12.20 8.88 -19.21
CA LYS A 6 -12.51 7.53 -18.73
C LYS A 6 -11.67 7.24 -17.47
N PRO A 7 -12.26 7.18 -16.27
CA PRO A 7 -11.53 6.77 -15.08
C PRO A 7 -11.10 5.30 -15.22
N PHE A 8 -9.89 4.99 -14.72
CA PHE A 8 -9.42 3.62 -14.54
C PHE A 8 -10.26 2.96 -13.44
N LEU A 9 -11.36 2.32 -13.85
CA LEU A 9 -12.22 1.53 -12.99
C LEU A 9 -11.44 0.26 -12.62
N LEU A 10 -10.97 0.18 -11.38
CA LEU A 10 -10.73 -1.10 -10.69
C LEU A 10 -12.07 -1.74 -10.34
N ASP A 11 -12.89 -1.98 -11.36
CA ASP A 11 -14.02 -2.90 -11.35
C ASP A 11 -14.47 -3.08 -12.80
N GLU A 12 -13.56 -3.53 -13.67
CA GLU A 12 -14.00 -4.22 -14.87
C GLU A 12 -14.65 -5.50 -14.35
N LYS A 13 -15.96 -5.43 -14.14
CA LYS A 13 -16.80 -6.59 -13.92
C LYS A 13 -16.42 -7.58 -15.00
N ARG A 14 -15.63 -8.58 -14.60
CA ARG A 14 -15.41 -9.78 -15.37
C ARG A 14 -16.77 -10.21 -15.85
N SER A 15 -17.00 -10.12 -17.16
CA SER A 15 -18.24 -10.56 -17.75
C SER A 15 -18.44 -12.00 -17.30
N GLU A 16 -19.60 -12.32 -16.71
CA GLU A 16 -19.91 -13.65 -16.17
C GLU A 16 -19.99 -14.74 -17.27
N ASN A 17 -19.49 -14.45 -18.47
CA ASN A 17 -19.52 -15.29 -19.66
C ASN A 17 -18.13 -15.44 -20.32
N GLU A 18 -17.03 -15.13 -19.64
CA GLU A 18 -15.78 -15.79 -19.97
C GLU A 18 -15.91 -17.24 -19.55
N GLU A 19 -16.19 -18.13 -20.51
CA GLU A 19 -15.91 -19.56 -20.34
C GLU A 19 -14.50 -19.64 -19.76
N SER A 20 -14.43 -20.03 -18.49
CA SER A 20 -13.15 -20.27 -17.84
C SER A 20 -12.46 -21.29 -18.74
N GLU A 21 -11.41 -20.85 -19.45
CA GLU A 21 -10.53 -21.78 -20.13
C GLU A 21 -10.25 -22.88 -19.12
N ASN A 22 -10.67 -24.10 -19.45
CA ASN A 22 -10.48 -25.23 -18.56
C ASN A 22 -8.99 -25.59 -18.65
N TRP A 23 -8.16 -24.82 -17.96
CA TRP A 23 -6.76 -25.12 -17.78
C TRP A 23 -6.72 -26.50 -17.14
N PRO A 24 -6.10 -27.50 -17.80
CA PRO A 24 -6.09 -28.84 -17.26
C PRO A 24 -5.46 -28.76 -15.87
N ALA A 25 -6.20 -29.22 -14.86
CA ALA A 25 -5.66 -29.38 -13.53
C ALA A 25 -4.38 -30.20 -13.65
N ILE A 26 -3.28 -29.70 -13.10
CA ILE A 26 -2.03 -30.46 -13.06
C ILE A 26 -2.26 -31.57 -12.03
N SER A 27 -2.74 -32.73 -12.49
CA SER A 27 -3.18 -33.85 -11.64
C SER A 27 -2.10 -34.33 -10.67
N ASP A 28 -0.83 -34.12 -11.01
CA ASP A 28 0.33 -34.52 -10.20
C ASP A 28 0.97 -33.38 -9.40
N LEU A 29 0.34 -32.20 -9.35
CA LEU A 29 0.85 -31.06 -8.57
C LEU A 29 0.70 -31.33 -7.08
N LYS A 30 1.82 -31.65 -6.43
CA LYS A 30 1.89 -31.76 -4.98
C LYS A 30 2.22 -30.39 -4.39
N ILE A 31 1.19 -29.68 -3.91
CA ILE A 31 1.38 -28.44 -3.16
C ILE A 31 1.79 -28.80 -1.74
N GLN A 32 3.00 -28.43 -1.35
CA GLN A 32 3.45 -28.52 0.04
C GLN A 32 3.54 -27.11 0.61
N TYR A 33 2.69 -26.79 1.60
CA TYR A 33 2.82 -25.55 2.35
C TYR A 33 3.90 -25.73 3.42
N VAL A 34 5.01 -25.02 3.25
CA VAL A 34 6.05 -24.91 4.27
C VAL A 34 6.11 -23.45 4.69
N PRO A 35 5.76 -23.09 5.94
CA PRO A 35 5.92 -21.74 6.42
C PRO A 35 7.42 -21.47 6.54
N VAL A 36 7.97 -20.75 5.57
CA VAL A 36 9.35 -20.27 5.61
C VAL A 36 9.28 -18.80 5.97
N ALA A 37 9.78 -18.45 7.16
CA ALA A 37 10.03 -17.06 7.46
C ALA A 37 11.09 -16.54 6.47
N PRO A 38 10.93 -15.34 5.88
CA PRO A 38 11.99 -14.72 5.12
C PRO A 38 13.31 -14.77 5.90
N PRO A 39 14.41 -15.24 5.31
CA PRO A 39 15.65 -15.52 6.03
C PRO A 39 16.24 -14.28 6.71
N ASP A 40 15.88 -13.09 6.24
CA ASP A 40 16.27 -11.77 6.72
C ASP A 40 15.31 -11.17 7.76
N LEU A 41 14.13 -11.79 7.97
CA LEU A 41 13.13 -11.31 8.94
C LEU A 41 13.69 -11.15 10.37
N PRO A 42 14.51 -12.10 10.90
CA PRO A 42 15.10 -11.96 12.23
C PRO A 42 16.08 -10.79 12.37
N SER A 43 16.64 -10.30 11.26
CA SER A 43 17.55 -9.14 11.25
C SER A 43 16.83 -7.81 10.97
N SER A 44 15.54 -7.86 10.64
CA SER A 44 14.77 -6.65 10.33
C SER A 44 14.51 -5.85 11.60
N PRO A 45 14.81 -4.53 11.63
CA PRO A 45 14.48 -3.69 12.76
C PRO A 45 12.97 -3.43 12.89
N TYR A 46 12.18 -3.81 11.88
CA TYR A 46 10.73 -3.59 11.80
C TYR A 46 9.92 -4.84 12.18
N ALA A 47 10.58 -5.94 12.54
CA ALA A 47 9.95 -7.23 12.84
C ALA A 47 10.44 -7.79 14.18
N GLY A 48 9.62 -8.65 14.79
CA GLY A 48 9.89 -9.27 16.08
C GLY A 48 8.76 -9.04 17.09
N PRO A 49 8.93 -9.49 18.34
CA PRO A 49 7.99 -9.18 19.41
C PRO A 49 7.88 -7.66 19.64
N PRO A 50 6.74 -7.16 20.14
CA PRO A 50 6.57 -5.77 20.53
C PRO A 50 7.70 -5.32 21.46
N SER A 51 8.33 -4.20 21.13
CA SER A 51 9.44 -3.63 21.89
C SER A 51 9.68 -2.18 21.49
N ASP A 52 10.23 -1.38 22.40
CA ASP A 52 10.60 0.02 22.16
C ASP A 52 11.48 0.19 20.92
N SER A 53 12.38 -0.77 20.65
CA SER A 53 13.24 -0.74 19.47
C SER A 53 12.46 -0.88 18.16
N VAL A 54 11.45 -1.76 18.13
CA VAL A 54 10.61 -1.98 16.95
C VAL A 54 9.72 -0.76 16.73
N ASP A 55 9.11 -0.23 17.78
CA ASP A 55 8.28 0.98 17.71
C ASP A 55 9.09 2.19 17.25
N GLN A 56 10.31 2.35 17.77
CA GLN A 56 11.21 3.43 17.36
C GLN A 56 11.65 3.30 15.89
N ALA A 57 11.87 2.08 15.41
CA ALA A 57 12.17 1.83 14.00
C ALA A 57 10.99 2.24 13.10
N TRP A 58 9.77 1.80 13.42
CA TRP A 58 8.55 2.19 12.70
C TRP A 58 8.29 3.70 12.76
N HIS A 59 8.47 4.33 13.92
CA HIS A 59 8.36 5.77 14.08
C HIS A 59 9.34 6.51 13.16
N ASN A 60 10.62 6.10 13.16
CA ASN A 60 11.64 6.72 12.33
C ASN A 60 11.37 6.58 10.83
N LEU A 61 10.74 5.47 10.42
CA LEU A 61 10.36 5.24 9.03
C LEU A 61 9.20 6.14 8.59
N LEU A 62 8.24 6.41 9.47
CA LEU A 62 6.97 7.07 9.13
C LEU A 62 6.86 8.54 9.54
N LYS A 63 7.73 9.04 10.43
CA LYS A 63 7.63 10.41 10.98
C LYS A 63 7.58 11.53 9.93
N ASP A 64 8.23 11.33 8.78
CA ASP A 64 8.33 12.32 7.70
C ASP A 64 7.48 11.95 6.47
N MET A 65 6.45 11.11 6.65
CA MET A 65 5.61 10.63 5.53
C MET A 65 4.73 11.72 4.90
N ASN A 66 4.50 12.81 5.63
CA ASN A 66 3.73 13.96 5.17
C ASN A 66 4.58 14.82 4.23
N ILE A 67 4.24 14.85 2.95
CA ILE A 67 4.90 15.71 1.97
C ILE A 67 3.99 16.86 1.54
N ARG A 68 4.60 17.96 1.11
CA ARG A 68 3.91 19.09 0.48
C ARG A 68 4.05 18.96 -1.03
N VAL A 69 2.92 19.05 -1.73
CA VAL A 69 2.86 19.07 -3.20
C VAL A 69 2.16 20.33 -3.70
N THR A 70 2.52 20.74 -4.90
CA THR A 70 1.85 21.84 -5.62
C THR A 70 0.47 21.41 -6.12
N ALA A 71 -0.35 22.38 -6.54
CA ALA A 71 -1.63 22.09 -7.19
C ALA A 71 -1.46 21.25 -8.46
N GLU A 72 -0.46 21.59 -9.29
CA GLU A 72 -0.17 20.90 -10.54
C GLU A 72 0.23 19.43 -10.31
N GLU A 73 1.06 19.15 -9.30
CA GLU A 73 1.44 17.78 -8.94
C GLU A 73 0.25 16.96 -8.42
N LEU A 74 -0.64 17.59 -7.63
CA LEU A 74 -1.85 16.94 -7.14
C LEU A 74 -2.81 16.62 -8.29
N GLU A 75 -3.00 17.54 -9.23
CA GLU A 75 -3.87 17.34 -10.41
C GLU A 75 -3.40 16.18 -11.28
N LYS A 76 -2.07 15.97 -11.43
CA LYS A 76 -1.51 14.81 -12.15
C LYS A 76 -1.94 13.47 -11.56
N SER A 77 -2.20 13.42 -10.26
CA SER A 77 -2.69 12.21 -9.59
C SER A 77 -4.21 12.02 -9.67
N ASN A 78 -4.95 13.04 -10.16
CA ASN A 78 -6.41 13.10 -10.15
C ASN A 78 -7.02 12.83 -8.75
N GLN A 79 -6.38 13.33 -7.70
CA GLN A 79 -6.84 13.23 -6.32
C GLN A 79 -7.15 14.61 -5.74
N LYS A 80 -7.88 14.62 -4.63
CA LYS A 80 -8.12 15.82 -3.82
C LYS A 80 -7.41 15.66 -2.50
N SER A 81 -6.93 16.77 -1.95
CA SER A 81 -6.28 16.78 -0.65
C SER A 81 -6.51 18.07 0.11
N ILE A 82 -6.03 18.11 1.35
CA ILE A 82 -6.12 19.23 2.28
C ILE A 82 -5.09 20.28 1.90
N ALA A 83 -5.54 21.53 1.72
CA ALA A 83 -4.67 22.67 1.48
C ALA A 83 -3.92 23.06 2.77
N LEU A 84 -2.64 23.38 2.64
CA LEU A 84 -1.79 23.78 3.76
C LEU A 84 -1.85 25.30 3.97
N PRO A 85 -1.99 25.79 5.22
CA PRO A 85 -2.29 27.19 5.52
C PRO A 85 -1.12 28.14 5.20
N GLU A 86 0.11 27.73 5.47
CA GLU A 86 1.31 28.55 5.27
C GLU A 86 2.13 28.01 4.10
N GLY A 87 2.56 28.87 3.17
CA GLY A 87 3.39 28.50 2.02
C GLY A 87 2.64 27.84 0.85
N GLY A 88 1.33 27.65 0.97
CA GLY A 88 0.46 27.11 -0.10
C GLY A 88 0.71 25.64 -0.49
N GLY A 89 -0.08 25.12 -1.43
CA GLY A 89 0.00 23.70 -1.80
C GLY A 89 -0.79 22.79 -0.87
N TYR A 90 -0.55 21.48 -0.99
CA TYR A 90 -1.40 20.44 -0.44
C TYR A 90 -0.58 19.38 0.29
N MET A 91 -1.18 18.80 1.33
CA MET A 91 -0.63 17.63 2.00
C MET A 91 -0.77 16.40 1.10
N ALA A 92 0.22 15.53 1.01
CA ALA A 92 0.11 14.27 0.29
C ALA A 92 1.01 13.21 0.93
N TRP A 93 0.75 11.94 0.59
CA TRP A 93 1.61 10.80 0.91
C TRP A 93 1.94 10.03 -0.37
N ILE A 94 3.10 9.38 -0.39
CA ILE A 94 3.38 8.33 -1.39
C ILE A 94 2.57 7.09 -1.01
N GLY A 95 2.00 6.38 -2.00
CA GLY A 95 1.16 5.19 -1.76
C GLY A 95 1.80 4.11 -0.88
N ALA A 96 3.13 3.97 -0.89
CA ALA A 96 3.85 3.07 0.01
C ALA A 96 3.64 3.43 1.50
N HIS A 97 3.60 4.72 1.86
CA HIS A 97 3.29 5.15 3.23
C HIS A 97 1.86 4.79 3.64
N HIS A 98 0.92 4.81 2.68
CA HIS A 98 -0.45 4.34 2.93
C HIS A 98 -0.49 2.85 3.28
N GLN A 99 0.36 2.02 2.67
CA GLN A 99 0.41 0.60 3.02
C GLN A 99 1.12 0.39 4.37
N LEU A 100 2.22 1.10 4.62
CA LEU A 100 3.04 0.91 5.81
C LEU A 100 2.40 1.43 7.10
N HIS A 101 1.67 2.56 7.09
CA HIS A 101 1.04 3.07 8.32
C HIS A 101 -0.04 2.11 8.86
N CYS A 102 -0.75 1.40 7.99
CA CYS A 102 -1.72 0.37 8.38
C CYS A 102 -1.03 -0.79 9.10
N ILE A 103 0.11 -1.25 8.57
CA ILE A 103 0.91 -2.32 9.19
C ILE A 103 1.46 -1.86 10.55
N ALA A 104 2.01 -0.65 10.62
CA ALA A 104 2.52 -0.08 11.86
C ALA A 104 1.44 -0.01 12.96
N SER A 105 0.20 0.33 12.58
CA SER A 105 -0.93 0.39 13.51
C SER A 105 -1.25 -0.99 14.11
N LEU A 106 -1.11 -2.07 13.33
CA LEU A 106 -1.29 -3.44 13.82
C LEU A 106 -0.17 -3.89 14.77
N VAL A 107 1.07 -3.43 14.53
CA VAL A 107 2.21 -3.73 15.41
C VAL A 107 2.07 -3.03 16.76
N SER A 108 1.62 -1.77 16.74
CA SER A 108 1.54 -0.93 17.96
C SER A 108 0.36 -1.28 18.88
N ILE A 109 -0.76 -1.77 18.35
CA ILE A 109 -1.96 -2.15 19.13
C ILE A 109 -1.75 -3.43 19.97
N MET A 110 -0.65 -4.17 19.80
CA MET A 110 -0.31 -5.36 20.59
C MET A 110 0.56 -5.06 21.82
N THR A 111 0.40 -3.88 22.43
CA THR A 111 1.04 -3.47 23.71
C THR A 111 0.00 -3.30 24.81
#